data_AF-A0A8T3S4A9-F1
#
_entry.id   AF-A0A8T3S4A9-F1
#
_cell.length_a   1.000
_cell.length_b   1.000
_cell.length_c   1.000
_cell.angle_alpha   90.00
_cell.angle_beta   90.00
_cell.angle_gamma   90.00
#
_symmetry.space_group_name_H-M   'P 1'
#
loop_
_entity.id
_entity.type
_entity.pdbx_description
1 polymer ?
#
loop_
_entity_poly.entity_id
_entity_poly.type
_entity_poly.pdbx_seq_one_letter_code
_entity_poly.pdbx_strand_id
1 'polypeptide(L)'
;MALEICDGCGEPFEGDPCPHCGRPAAERGDLRRLPAEVVVAFVEHAHAFLAAGPWRQAVLAVAAGSFIGFGAMLSVVLTVGVDVPGVARLLLGLGFAAGFVLVILSGSALFTEVNVLLPELFLSGRGPRLRLFRFWVIVYVGNLVGAIFVGFMLNAADVIGPAQGERLAELIGEKMRFVSGKILGIALPILAFVALGVQHVPANMGYFAAGLIHGGTGTTVPQAFVWNLLPATIGNLIGGAVLVSLLFWYAFGTDAKRASLARANDHVQATRPHG
;
A
#
# COMPACT_ATOMS: atom_id res chain seq x y z
N MET A 1 20.48 -36.91 -1.95
CA MET A 1 19.04 -36.97 -1.62
C MET A 1 18.81 -35.88 -0.57
N ALA A 2 17.81 -35.02 -0.75
CA ALA A 2 17.68 -33.79 0.04
C ALA A 2 16.87 -34.09 1.31
N LEU A 3 17.50 -33.96 2.49
CA LEU A 3 16.82 -34.03 3.78
C LEU A 3 15.75 -32.93 3.87
N GLU A 4 14.54 -33.29 4.31
CA GLU A 4 13.44 -32.36 4.57
C GLU A 4 13.29 -32.14 6.07
N ILE A 5 12.81 -30.97 6.51
CA ILE A 5 12.57 -30.69 7.94
C ILE A 5 11.09 -30.91 8.21
N CYS A 6 10.74 -31.61 9.30
CA CYS A 6 9.35 -31.82 9.67
C CYS A 6 8.73 -30.56 10.33
N ASP A 7 7.53 -30.15 9.89
CA ASP A 7 6.80 -28.98 10.41
C ASP A 7 6.24 -29.17 11.84
N GLY A 8 6.24 -30.41 12.34
CA GLY A 8 5.84 -30.72 13.72
C GLY A 8 7.00 -30.70 14.70
N CYS A 9 7.97 -31.59 14.47
CA CYS A 9 9.05 -31.86 15.41
C CYS A 9 10.38 -31.18 15.07
N GLY A 10 10.51 -30.55 13.89
CA GLY A 10 11.73 -29.86 13.46
C GLY A 10 12.92 -30.78 13.11
N GLU A 11 12.71 -32.10 13.12
CA GLU A 11 13.76 -33.08 12.82
C GLU A 11 13.95 -33.24 11.29
N PRO A 12 15.20 -33.35 10.81
CA PRO A 12 15.48 -33.67 9.42
C PRO A 12 15.19 -35.15 9.13
N PHE A 13 14.48 -35.43 8.03
CA PHE A 13 14.09 -36.78 7.63
C PHE A 13 14.08 -36.97 6.11
N GLU A 14 13.96 -38.22 5.67
CA GLU A 14 13.79 -38.63 4.27
C GLU A 14 12.45 -39.33 4.07
N GLY A 15 11.68 -38.89 3.06
CA GLY A 15 10.34 -39.42 2.73
C GLY A 15 9.21 -38.44 3.10
N ASP A 16 7.97 -38.86 2.90
CA ASP A 16 6.75 -38.19 3.35
C ASP A 16 5.68 -39.29 3.56
N PRO A 17 5.07 -39.45 4.75
CA PRO A 17 5.13 -38.60 5.95
C PRO A 17 6.32 -38.82 6.89
N CYS A 18 6.55 -37.88 7.82
CA CYS A 18 7.62 -37.92 8.82
C CYS A 18 7.51 -39.16 9.72
N PRO A 19 8.58 -39.96 9.85
CA PRO A 19 8.57 -41.18 10.65
C PRO A 19 8.46 -40.91 12.17
N HIS A 20 8.78 -39.70 12.63
CA HIS A 20 8.78 -39.35 14.05
C HIS A 20 7.40 -38.97 14.58
N CYS A 21 6.61 -38.22 13.81
CA CYS A 21 5.33 -37.69 14.27
C CYS A 21 4.18 -37.86 13.28
N GLY A 22 4.42 -38.51 12.13
CA GLY A 22 3.41 -38.75 11.10
C GLY A 22 2.93 -37.50 10.35
N ARG A 23 3.54 -36.34 10.60
CA ARG A 23 3.23 -35.09 9.90
C ARG A 23 3.97 -35.02 8.56
N PRO A 24 3.42 -34.33 7.55
CA PRO A 24 4.11 -34.13 6.29
C PRO A 24 5.40 -33.32 6.46
N ALA A 25 6.27 -33.36 5.46
CA ALA A 25 7.43 -32.48 5.39
C ALA A 25 6.99 -31.01 5.42
N ALA A 26 7.77 -30.13 6.05
CA ALA A 26 7.51 -28.69 6.00
C ALA A 26 7.53 -28.26 4.53
N GLU A 27 6.40 -27.72 4.04
CA GLU A 27 6.32 -27.20 2.68
C GLU A 27 7.39 -26.12 2.53
N ARG A 28 8.46 -26.42 1.78
CA ARG A 28 9.39 -25.38 1.32
C ARG A 28 8.57 -24.40 0.52
N GLY A 29 8.32 -23.22 1.07
CA GLY A 29 7.47 -22.19 0.48
C GLY A 29 7.72 -22.08 -1.02
N ASP A 30 6.74 -22.51 -1.82
CA ASP A 30 6.83 -22.49 -3.27
C ASP A 30 6.95 -21.02 -3.69
N LEU A 31 8.14 -20.62 -4.14
CA LEU A 31 8.44 -19.24 -4.55
C LEU A 31 7.43 -18.69 -5.58
N ARG A 32 6.72 -19.56 -6.31
CA ARG A 32 5.68 -19.19 -7.27
C ARG A 32 4.40 -18.65 -6.61
N ARG A 33 4.16 -18.94 -5.33
CA ARG A 33 2.98 -18.48 -4.56
C ARG A 33 3.20 -17.18 -3.77
N LEU A 34 4.43 -16.67 -3.73
CA LEU A 34 4.77 -15.45 -2.97
C LEU A 34 3.89 -14.23 -3.31
N PRO A 35 3.63 -13.86 -4.58
CA PRO A 35 2.83 -12.67 -4.88
C PRO A 35 1.39 -12.77 -4.34
N ALA A 36 0.86 -13.98 -4.40
CA ALA A 36 -0.48 -14.34 -3.99
C ALA A 36 -0.66 -14.38 -2.47
N GLU A 37 0.28 -15.02 -1.78
CA GLU A 37 0.35 -15.10 -0.33
C GLU A 37 0.56 -13.72 0.30
N VAL A 38 1.31 -12.85 -0.38
CA VAL A 38 1.46 -11.45 0.01
C VAL A 38 0.11 -10.74 -0.06
N VAL A 39 -0.64 -10.85 -1.16
CA VAL A 39 -1.97 -10.23 -1.28
C VAL A 39 -2.93 -10.72 -0.18
N VAL A 40 -2.96 -12.02 0.10
CA VAL A 40 -3.81 -12.58 1.17
C VAL A 40 -3.38 -12.04 2.55
N ALA A 41 -2.07 -12.04 2.84
CA ALA A 41 -1.55 -11.48 4.09
C ALA A 41 -1.91 -9.98 4.25
N PHE A 42 -1.82 -9.20 3.16
CA PHE A 42 -2.17 -7.78 3.16
C PHE A 42 -3.66 -7.56 3.47
N VAL A 43 -4.56 -8.36 2.88
CA VAL A 43 -6.01 -8.26 3.13
C VAL A 43 -6.35 -8.67 4.56
N GLU A 44 -5.76 -9.75 5.07
CA GLU A 44 -5.93 -10.20 6.45
C GLU A 44 -5.46 -9.13 7.45
N HIS A 45 -4.30 -8.53 7.18
CA HIS A 45 -3.74 -7.44 7.98
C HIS A 45 -4.66 -6.21 8.00
N ALA A 46 -5.21 -5.83 6.84
CA ALA A 46 -6.17 -4.73 6.73
C ALA A 46 -7.47 -4.99 7.52
N HIS A 47 -7.98 -6.22 7.47
CA HIS A 47 -9.15 -6.61 8.25
C HIS A 47 -8.88 -6.56 9.76
N ALA A 48 -7.68 -6.96 10.20
CA ALA A 48 -7.28 -6.87 11.60
C ALA A 48 -7.28 -5.42 12.12
N PHE A 49 -6.78 -4.46 11.33
CA PHE A 49 -6.84 -3.04 11.69
C PHE A 49 -8.28 -2.52 11.78
N LEU A 50 -9.15 -2.90 10.85
CA LEU A 50 -10.54 -2.46 10.83
C LEU A 50 -11.41 -3.11 11.91
N ALA A 51 -11.04 -4.31 12.37
CA ALA A 51 -11.66 -4.97 13.50
C ALA A 51 -11.26 -4.34 14.84
N ALA A 52 -10.08 -3.71 14.91
CA ALA A 52 -9.61 -3.02 16.10
C ALA A 52 -10.45 -1.75 16.42
N GLY A 53 -10.59 -1.46 17.71
CA GLY A 53 -11.23 -0.21 18.16
C GLY A 53 -10.40 1.04 17.81
N PRO A 54 -11.05 2.23 17.75
CA PRO A 54 -10.42 3.52 17.44
C PRO A 54 -9.11 3.79 18.18
N TRP A 55 -9.10 3.47 19.48
CA TRP A 55 -7.96 3.73 20.34
C TRP A 55 -6.74 2.91 19.93
N ARG A 56 -6.92 1.61 19.68
CA ARG A 56 -5.86 0.72 19.21
C ARG A 56 -5.36 1.14 17.82
N GLN A 57 -6.26 1.55 16.93
CA GLN A 57 -5.89 2.12 15.62
C GLN A 57 -5.02 3.37 15.79
N ALA A 58 -5.38 4.26 16.71
CA ALA A 58 -4.61 5.47 16.99
C ALA A 58 -3.21 5.16 17.54
N VAL A 59 -3.09 4.25 18.50
CA VAL A 59 -1.78 3.83 19.05
C VAL A 59 -0.87 3.27 17.97
N LEU A 60 -1.39 2.37 17.13
CA LEU A 60 -0.64 1.78 16.01
C LEU A 60 -0.25 2.84 14.96
N ALA A 61 -1.13 3.82 14.71
CA ALA A 61 -0.82 4.92 13.81
C ALA A 61 0.24 5.88 14.37
N VAL A 62 0.21 6.18 15.66
CA VAL A 62 1.23 7.00 16.33
C VAL A 62 2.58 6.27 16.30
N ALA A 63 2.60 4.97 16.59
CA ALA A 63 3.81 4.17 16.49
C ALA A 63 4.42 4.20 15.08
N ALA A 64 3.61 4.01 14.03
CA ALA A 64 4.08 4.09 12.65
C ALA A 64 4.69 5.47 12.32
N GLY A 65 4.01 6.56 12.71
CA GLY A 65 4.51 7.92 12.56
C GLY A 65 5.86 8.14 13.23
N SER A 66 6.01 7.63 14.46
CA SER A 66 7.25 7.70 15.22
C SER A 66 8.39 6.95 14.54
N PHE A 67 8.16 5.72 14.06
CA PHE A 67 9.19 4.93 13.37
C PHE A 67 9.68 5.59 12.08
N ILE A 68 8.76 6.18 11.31
CA ILE A 68 9.13 6.97 10.13
C ILE A 68 9.87 8.25 10.53
N GLY A 69 9.48 8.91 11.63
CA GLY A 69 10.21 10.05 12.20
C GLY A 69 11.66 9.71 12.54
N PHE A 70 11.90 8.57 13.20
CA PHE A 70 13.25 8.08 13.51
C PHE A 70 14.05 7.77 12.24
N GLY A 71 13.45 7.08 11.26
CA GLY A 71 14.12 6.80 9.99
C GLY A 71 14.48 8.06 9.21
N ALA A 72 13.58 9.05 9.20
CA ALA A 72 13.84 10.35 8.58
C ALA A 72 15.00 11.09 9.27
N MET A 73 15.06 11.10 10.60
CA MET A 73 16.19 11.70 11.31
C MET A 73 17.50 10.94 11.08
N LEU A 74 17.47 9.61 11.09
CA LEU A 74 18.64 8.80 10.76
C LEU A 74 19.16 9.14 9.36
N SER A 75 18.26 9.39 8.41
CA SER A 75 18.62 9.85 7.05
C SER A 75 19.34 11.20 7.06
N VAL A 76 18.94 12.13 7.93
CA VAL A 76 19.64 13.41 8.12
C VAL A 76 21.03 13.16 8.69
N VAL A 77 21.12 12.42 9.81
CA VAL A 77 22.39 12.14 10.50
C VAL A 77 23.41 11.46 9.59
N LEU A 78 22.97 10.46 8.81
CA LEU A 78 23.84 9.75 7.87
C LEU A 78 24.34 10.63 6.72
N THR A 79 23.67 11.73 6.41
CA THR A 79 24.02 12.59 5.26
C THR A 79 24.75 13.87 5.65
N VAL A 80 24.94 14.13 6.94
CA VAL A 80 25.76 15.27 7.41
C VAL A 80 27.20 15.09 6.90
N GLY A 81 27.74 16.13 6.24
CA GLY A 81 29.11 16.14 5.72
C GLY A 81 29.34 15.23 4.50
N VAL A 82 28.27 14.73 3.87
CA VAL A 82 28.37 13.91 2.66
C VAL A 82 28.10 14.75 1.42
N ASP A 83 29.18 15.25 0.81
CA ASP A 83 29.09 16.17 -0.33
C ASP A 83 28.87 15.46 -1.67
N VAL A 84 29.07 14.14 -1.72
CA VAL A 84 28.89 13.34 -2.95
C VAL A 84 27.40 13.01 -3.13
N PRO A 85 26.69 13.56 -4.14
CA PRO A 85 25.23 13.47 -4.20
C PRO A 85 24.69 12.04 -4.32
N GLY A 86 25.40 11.18 -5.04
CA GLY A 86 25.04 9.77 -5.18
C GLY A 86 25.07 9.02 -3.85
N VAL A 87 26.14 9.24 -3.07
CA VAL A 87 26.32 8.62 -1.75
C VAL A 87 25.31 9.21 -0.75
N ALA A 88 25.11 10.53 -0.76
CA ALA A 88 24.12 11.18 0.10
C ALA A 88 22.70 10.63 -0.15
N ARG A 89 22.30 10.42 -1.41
CA ARG A 89 20.99 9.83 -1.75
C ARG A 89 20.86 8.37 -1.31
N LEU A 90 21.93 7.59 -1.44
CA LEU A 90 21.95 6.20 -0.97
C LEU A 90 21.76 6.15 0.56
N LEU A 91 22.49 6.98 1.30
CA LEU A 91 22.41 7.08 2.75
C LEU A 91 21.05 7.60 3.23
N LEU A 92 20.47 8.57 2.50
CA LEU A 92 19.10 9.03 2.74
C LEU A 92 18.10 7.87 2.58
N GLY A 93 18.26 7.05 1.55
CA GLY A 93 17.45 5.86 1.32
C GLY A 93 17.60 4.81 2.43
N LEU A 94 18.82 4.60 2.93
CA LEU A 94 19.09 3.65 4.02
C LEU A 94 18.45 4.06 5.34
N GLY A 95 18.57 5.33 5.73
CA GLY A 95 17.90 5.85 6.93
C GLY A 95 16.37 5.71 6.84
N PHE A 96 15.81 6.02 5.68
CA PHE A 96 14.39 5.88 5.42
C PHE A 96 13.93 4.42 5.46
N ALA A 97 14.71 3.50 4.86
CA ALA A 97 14.44 2.07 4.89
C ALA A 97 14.42 1.51 6.31
N ALA A 98 15.31 1.98 7.20
CA ALA A 98 15.31 1.56 8.60
C ALA A 98 13.97 1.88 9.31
N GLY A 99 13.42 3.09 9.08
CA GLY A 99 12.10 3.46 9.60
C GLY A 99 10.99 2.56 9.05
N PHE A 100 11.05 2.23 7.77
CA PHE A 100 10.09 1.29 7.14
C PHE A 100 10.16 -0.12 7.71
N VAL A 101 11.37 -0.64 7.97
CA VAL A 101 11.54 -1.97 8.58
C VAL A 101 10.91 -2.00 9.96
N LEU A 102 11.07 -0.95 10.77
CA LEU A 102 10.42 -0.87 12.09
C LEU A 102 8.89 -0.88 12.00
N VAL A 103 8.30 -0.22 11.00
CA VAL A 103 6.86 -0.27 10.73
C VAL A 103 6.42 -1.69 10.40
N ILE A 104 7.13 -2.37 9.48
CA ILE A 104 6.80 -3.72 9.03
C ILE A 104 6.89 -4.72 10.19
N LEU A 105 7.99 -4.70 10.95
CA LEU A 105 8.20 -5.63 12.06
C LEU A 105 7.21 -5.41 13.21
N SER A 106 6.75 -4.18 13.41
CA SER A 106 5.77 -3.86 14.45
C SER A 106 4.32 -4.06 14.02
N GLY A 107 4.04 -4.21 12.72
CA GLY A 107 2.67 -4.25 12.21
C GLY A 107 1.89 -2.96 12.50
N SER A 108 2.58 -1.81 12.51
CA SER A 108 1.99 -0.51 12.81
C SER A 108 1.26 0.08 11.61
N ALA A 109 0.21 0.88 11.85
CA ALA A 109 -0.64 1.39 10.79
C ALA A 109 -0.01 2.61 10.10
N LEU A 110 0.61 2.40 8.93
CA LEU A 110 1.21 3.47 8.14
C LEU A 110 0.21 4.03 7.12
N PHE A 111 0.10 5.36 7.03
CA PHE A 111 -0.87 6.02 6.17
C PHE A 111 -0.71 5.67 4.68
N THR A 112 0.53 5.58 4.18
CA THR A 112 0.79 5.25 2.78
C THR A 112 0.39 3.82 2.45
N GLU A 113 0.51 2.88 3.38
CA GLU A 113 0.04 1.51 3.23
C GLU A 113 -1.49 1.45 3.22
N VAL A 114 -2.13 2.19 4.12
CA VAL A 114 -3.60 2.31 4.18
C VAL A 114 -4.19 2.85 2.87
N ASN A 115 -3.47 3.71 2.15
CA ASN A 115 -3.89 4.21 0.83
C ASN A 115 -3.84 3.14 -0.28
N VAL A 116 -3.10 2.05 -0.10
CA VAL A 116 -3.14 0.87 -0.98
C VAL A 116 -4.29 -0.05 -0.57
N LEU A 117 -4.52 -0.20 0.74
CA LEU A 117 -5.49 -1.16 1.30
C LEU A 117 -6.95 -0.72 1.18
N LEU A 118 -7.26 0.56 1.44
CA LEU A 118 -8.65 1.02 1.54
C LEU A 118 -9.42 1.02 0.22
N PRO A 119 -8.84 1.36 -0.95
CA PRO A 119 -9.55 1.26 -2.22
C PRO A 119 -10.06 -0.15 -2.52
N GLU A 120 -9.27 -1.19 -2.24
CA GLU A 120 -9.67 -2.60 -2.43
C GLU A 120 -10.86 -2.98 -1.54
N LEU A 121 -10.85 -2.54 -0.27
CA LEU A 121 -11.96 -2.77 0.66
C LEU A 121 -13.22 -1.99 0.27
N PHE A 122 -13.04 -0.80 -0.30
CA PHE A 122 -14.13 0.03 -0.82
C PHE A 122 -14.77 -0.59 -2.08
N LEU A 123 -13.94 -1.08 -3.00
CA LEU A 123 -14.39 -1.70 -4.27
C LEU A 123 -15.01 -3.08 -4.06
N SER A 124 -14.49 -3.87 -3.12
CA SER A 124 -15.06 -5.18 -2.76
C SER A 124 -16.41 -5.09 -2.01
N GLY A 125 -16.88 -3.88 -1.71
CA GLY A 125 -18.15 -3.64 -1.00
C GLY A 125 -18.13 -4.10 0.45
N ARG A 126 -16.95 -4.40 1.02
CA ARG A 126 -16.81 -4.98 2.35
C ARG A 126 -16.67 -3.87 3.41
N GLY A 127 -17.79 -3.54 4.05
CA GLY A 127 -17.84 -2.76 5.28
C GLY A 127 -18.41 -1.32 5.14
N PRO A 128 -18.82 -0.70 6.26
CA PRO A 128 -19.45 0.63 6.22
C PRO A 128 -18.43 1.73 5.86
N ARG A 129 -18.72 2.52 4.81
CA ARG A 129 -17.85 3.57 4.27
C ARG A 129 -17.36 4.58 5.33
N LEU A 130 -18.22 4.93 6.28
CA LEU A 130 -17.87 5.83 7.40
C LEU A 130 -16.78 5.24 8.31
N ARG A 131 -16.74 3.91 8.48
CA ARG A 131 -15.70 3.23 9.27
C ARG A 131 -14.35 3.30 8.56
N LEU A 132 -14.34 3.14 7.23
CA LEU A 132 -13.13 3.26 6.41
C LEU A 132 -12.57 4.70 6.47
N PHE A 133 -13.44 5.70 6.30
CA PHE A 133 -13.04 7.11 6.39
C PHE A 133 -12.52 7.48 7.78
N ARG A 134 -13.22 7.07 8.85
CA ARG A 134 -12.76 7.30 10.23
C ARG A 134 -11.39 6.67 10.47
N PHE A 135 -11.16 5.43 10.00
CA PHE A 135 -9.87 4.77 10.12
C PHE A 135 -8.78 5.53 9.35
N TRP A 136 -9.05 5.95 8.11
CA TRP A 136 -8.13 6.78 7.32
C TRP A 136 -7.72 8.05 8.05
N VAL A 137 -8.68 8.79 8.64
CA VAL A 137 -8.40 10.01 9.42
C VAL A 137 -7.56 9.70 10.66
N ILE A 138 -7.90 8.64 11.41
CA ILE A 138 -7.15 8.22 12.60
C ILE A 138 -5.69 7.92 12.22
N VAL A 139 -5.46 7.20 11.12
CA VAL A 139 -4.11 6.85 10.69
C VAL A 139 -3.32 8.06 10.24
N TYR A 140 -3.94 8.95 9.44
CA TYR A 140 -3.31 10.20 9.02
C TYR A 140 -2.86 11.06 10.21
N VAL A 141 -3.79 11.34 11.14
CA VAL A 141 -3.52 12.16 12.32
C VAL A 141 -2.54 11.48 13.26
N GLY A 142 -2.67 10.17 13.48
CA GLY A 142 -1.76 9.40 14.31
C GLY A 142 -0.33 9.43 13.79
N ASN A 143 -0.13 9.22 12.48
CA ASN A 143 1.20 9.29 11.85
C ASN A 143 1.83 10.68 12.03
N LEU A 144 1.05 11.76 11.87
CA LEU A 144 1.51 13.13 12.11
C LEU A 144 1.90 13.36 13.58
N VAL A 145 1.06 12.93 14.52
CA VAL A 145 1.32 13.06 15.97
C VAL A 145 2.59 12.31 16.36
N GLY A 146 2.78 11.08 15.86
CA GLY A 146 4.00 10.30 16.12
C GLY A 146 5.26 10.97 15.57
N ALA A 147 5.20 11.52 14.36
CA ALA A 147 6.32 12.23 13.76
C ALA A 147 6.69 13.51 14.55
N ILE A 148 5.68 14.28 14.98
CA ILE A 148 5.89 15.48 15.82
C ILE A 148 6.47 15.09 17.18
N PHE A 149 5.95 14.05 17.82
CA PHE A 149 6.45 13.54 19.10
C PHE A 149 7.94 13.19 19.02
N VAL A 150 8.34 12.44 17.99
CA VAL A 150 9.75 12.10 17.77
C VAL A 150 10.59 13.34 17.46
N GLY A 151 10.09 14.27 16.65
CA GLY A 151 10.77 15.53 16.39
C GLY A 151 11.04 16.34 17.67
N PHE A 152 10.04 16.45 18.56
CA PHE A 152 10.19 17.11 19.86
C PHE A 152 11.21 16.38 20.74
N MET A 153 11.11 15.05 20.83
CA MET A 153 11.99 14.23 21.65
C MET A 153 13.46 14.35 21.20
N LEU A 154 13.71 14.31 19.89
CA LEU A 154 15.06 14.42 19.33
C LEU A 154 15.66 15.81 19.52
N ASN A 155 14.82 16.85 19.42
CA ASN A 155 15.23 18.21 19.74
C ASN A 155 15.56 18.37 21.24
N ALA A 156 14.71 17.83 22.12
CA ALA A 156 14.93 17.87 23.56
C ALA A 156 16.16 17.04 24.02
N ALA A 157 16.57 16.06 23.22
CA ALA A 157 17.77 15.26 23.44
C ALA A 157 19.03 15.83 22.76
N ASP A 158 18.98 17.05 22.22
CA ASP A 158 20.08 17.73 21.51
C ASP A 158 20.68 16.92 20.35
N VAL A 159 19.88 16.05 19.70
CA VAL A 159 20.30 15.28 18.53
C VAL A 159 20.39 16.15 17.28
N ILE A 160 19.59 17.22 17.23
CA ILE A 160 19.55 18.19 16.11
C ILE A 160 20.55 19.32 16.40
N GLY A 161 21.84 19.02 16.31
CA GLY A 161 22.89 20.04 16.37
C GLY A 161 22.90 20.96 15.13
N PRO A 162 23.78 21.99 15.09
CA PRO A 162 23.83 22.95 13.99
C PRO A 162 23.96 22.32 12.61
N ALA A 163 24.86 21.33 12.46
CA ALA A 163 25.09 20.64 11.19
C ALA A 163 23.88 19.81 10.73
N GLN A 164 23.20 19.13 11.66
CA GLN A 164 21.97 18.39 11.38
C GLN A 164 20.83 19.34 11.01
N GLY A 165 20.75 20.50 11.68
CA GLY A 165 19.75 21.53 11.41
C GLY A 165 19.89 22.13 10.00
N GLU A 166 21.11 22.46 9.57
CA GLU A 166 21.39 22.93 8.20
C GLU A 166 21.00 21.88 7.16
N ARG A 167 21.40 20.62 7.38
CA ARG A 167 21.07 19.52 6.46
C ARG A 167 19.55 19.27 6.40
N LEU A 168 18.87 19.34 7.53
CA LEU A 168 17.42 19.23 7.59
C LEU A 168 16.72 20.36 6.82
N ALA A 169 17.19 21.60 6.97
CA ALA A 169 16.65 22.75 6.24
C ALA A 169 16.81 22.62 4.72
N GLU A 170 17.96 22.13 4.26
CA GLU A 170 18.22 21.84 2.84
C GLU A 170 17.22 20.79 2.30
N LEU A 171 17.08 19.66 3.00
CA LEU A 171 16.14 18.59 2.62
C LEU A 171 14.68 19.06 2.62
N ILE A 172 14.28 19.92 3.56
CA ILE A 172 12.96 20.55 3.54
C ILE A 172 12.80 21.43 2.30
N GLY A 173 13.81 22.24 1.96
CA GLY A 173 13.83 23.04 0.74
C GLY A 173 13.64 22.20 -0.52
N GLU A 174 14.33 21.07 -0.62
CA GLU A 174 14.16 20.12 -1.73
C GLU A 174 12.74 19.54 -1.78
N LYS A 175 12.15 19.16 -0.64
CA LYS A 175 10.80 18.59 -0.57
C LYS A 175 9.70 19.61 -0.85
N MET A 176 9.93 20.88 -0.54
CA MET A 176 8.99 21.98 -0.76
C MET A 176 9.06 22.56 -2.18
N ARG A 177 10.12 22.26 -2.96
CA ARG A 177 10.21 22.68 -4.36
C ARG A 177 9.17 21.96 -5.21
N PHE A 178 8.41 22.72 -5.97
CA PHE A 178 7.52 22.20 -7.00
C PHE A 178 8.37 21.61 -8.14
N VAL A 179 8.42 20.28 -8.26
CA VAL A 179 9.22 19.59 -9.29
C VAL A 179 8.34 19.25 -10.50
N SER A 180 8.36 20.11 -11.51
CA SER A 180 7.65 19.96 -12.79
C SER A 180 7.91 18.62 -13.50
N GLY A 181 9.06 17.97 -13.28
CA GLY A 181 9.39 16.67 -13.88
C GLY A 181 8.50 15.50 -13.44
N LYS A 182 7.96 15.51 -12.21
CA LYS A 182 6.99 14.49 -11.74
C LYS A 182 5.62 14.64 -12.40
N ILE A 183 5.26 15.88 -12.74
CA ILE A 183 4.03 16.21 -13.48
C ILE A 183 4.16 15.70 -14.92
N LEU A 184 5.31 15.84 -15.58
CA LEU A 184 5.49 15.36 -16.95
C LEU A 184 5.22 13.85 -17.10
N GLY A 185 5.66 13.04 -16.13
CA GLY A 185 5.40 11.59 -16.13
C GLY A 185 3.93 11.19 -16.04
N ILE A 186 3.09 11.99 -15.36
CA ILE A 186 1.64 11.79 -15.26
C ILE A 186 0.91 12.50 -16.41
N ALA A 187 1.44 13.65 -16.84
CA ALA A 187 0.87 14.47 -17.90
C ALA A 187 1.00 13.80 -19.26
N LEU A 188 2.08 13.07 -19.55
CA LEU A 188 2.26 12.43 -20.86
C LEU A 188 1.14 11.43 -21.19
N PRO A 189 0.75 10.48 -20.32
CA PRO A 189 -0.41 9.63 -20.55
C PRO A 189 -1.74 10.41 -20.67
N ILE A 190 -1.94 11.44 -19.83
CA ILE A 190 -3.16 12.26 -19.85
C ILE A 190 -3.25 13.09 -21.14
N LEU A 191 -2.14 13.69 -21.57
CA LEU A 191 -2.04 14.46 -22.81
C LEU A 191 -2.23 13.55 -24.02
N ALA A 192 -1.65 12.35 -24.04
CA ALA A 192 -1.90 11.37 -25.08
C ALA A 192 -3.38 10.95 -25.13
N PHE A 193 -3.98 10.69 -23.97
CA PHE A 193 -5.41 10.37 -23.84
C PHE A 193 -6.29 11.50 -24.42
N VAL A 194 -6.02 12.75 -24.04
CA VAL A 194 -6.78 13.91 -24.55
C VAL A 194 -6.51 14.14 -26.04
N ALA A 195 -5.25 14.03 -26.50
CA ALA A 195 -4.86 14.25 -27.89
C ALA A 195 -5.41 13.20 -28.85
N LEU A 196 -5.55 11.95 -28.39
CA LEU A 196 -6.19 10.87 -29.15
C LEU A 196 -7.72 10.99 -29.19
N GLY A 197 -8.30 11.95 -28.47
CA GLY A 197 -9.75 12.19 -28.45
C GLY A 197 -10.55 11.04 -27.82
N VAL A 198 -9.92 10.22 -26.98
CA VAL A 198 -10.60 9.12 -26.30
C VAL A 198 -11.52 9.66 -25.19
N GLN A 199 -12.61 8.92 -24.94
CA GLN A 199 -13.71 9.38 -24.09
C GLN A 199 -13.43 9.06 -22.61
N HIS A 200 -13.61 10.04 -21.71
CA HIS A 200 -13.51 9.87 -20.26
C HIS A 200 -14.84 10.26 -19.60
N VAL A 201 -15.56 9.27 -19.07
CA VAL A 201 -16.93 9.45 -18.58
C VAL A 201 -17.08 10.59 -17.57
N PRO A 202 -16.23 10.71 -16.52
CA PRO A 202 -16.34 11.83 -15.59
C PRO A 202 -16.09 13.21 -16.24
N ALA A 203 -15.19 13.28 -17.22
CA ALA A 203 -14.95 14.54 -17.94
C ALA A 203 -16.15 14.90 -18.83
N ASN A 204 -16.71 13.91 -19.52
CA ASN A 204 -17.90 14.08 -20.36
C ASN A 204 -19.11 14.52 -19.54
N MET A 205 -19.31 13.96 -18.35
CA MET A 205 -20.33 14.41 -17.39
C MET A 205 -20.14 15.89 -17.05
N GLY A 206 -18.90 16.33 -16.80
CA GLY A 206 -18.56 17.74 -16.56
C GLY A 206 -18.90 18.65 -17.74
N TYR A 207 -18.55 18.24 -18.97
CA TYR A 207 -18.86 19.01 -20.19
C TYR A 207 -20.37 19.11 -20.44
N PHE A 208 -21.12 18.02 -20.29
CA PHE A 208 -22.57 18.06 -20.43
C PHE A 208 -23.25 18.88 -19.33
N ALA A 209 -22.81 18.76 -18.07
CA ALA A 209 -23.32 19.56 -16.98
C ALA A 209 -23.07 21.06 -17.23
N ALA A 210 -21.85 21.43 -17.62
CA ALA A 210 -21.51 22.81 -17.95
C ALA A 210 -22.33 23.35 -19.12
N GLY A 211 -22.49 22.60 -20.21
CA GLY A 211 -23.26 23.04 -21.37
C GLY A 211 -24.78 23.11 -21.12
N LEU A 212 -25.32 22.26 -20.25
CA LEU A 212 -26.73 22.35 -19.81
C LEU A 212 -26.97 23.58 -18.96
N ILE A 213 -26.02 23.94 -18.08
CA ILE A 213 -26.07 25.14 -17.23
C ILE A 213 -25.93 26.42 -18.06
N HIS A 214 -25.05 26.44 -19.07
CA HIS A 214 -24.81 27.62 -19.92
C HIS A 214 -25.83 27.83 -21.04
N GLY A 215 -26.85 26.96 -21.14
CA GLY A 215 -28.00 27.19 -22.02
C GLY A 215 -27.92 26.57 -23.43
N GLY A 216 -27.05 25.58 -23.67
CA GLY A 216 -27.13 24.79 -24.90
C GLY A 216 -25.93 23.88 -25.16
N THR A 217 -26.13 22.57 -25.01
CA THR A 217 -25.17 21.52 -25.45
C THR A 217 -25.33 21.12 -26.92
N GLY A 218 -26.40 21.58 -27.60
CA GLY A 218 -26.83 21.02 -28.89
C GLY A 218 -27.34 19.58 -28.79
N THR A 219 -27.53 19.05 -27.58
CA THR A 219 -27.96 17.67 -27.31
C THR A 219 -28.98 17.63 -26.17
N THR A 220 -29.88 16.66 -26.16
CA THR A 220 -30.76 16.43 -25.00
C THR A 220 -30.08 15.51 -23.97
N VAL A 221 -30.48 15.58 -22.70
CA VAL A 221 -29.97 14.66 -21.65
C VAL A 221 -30.09 13.18 -22.07
N PRO A 222 -31.23 12.70 -22.62
CA PRO A 222 -31.34 11.32 -23.09
C PRO A 222 -30.37 10.99 -24.24
N GLN A 223 -30.19 11.92 -25.19
CA GLN A 223 -29.25 11.72 -26.29
C GLN A 223 -27.80 11.68 -25.82
N ALA A 224 -27.39 12.57 -24.90
CA ALA A 224 -26.06 12.56 -24.30
C ALA A 224 -25.80 11.26 -23.52
N PHE A 225 -26.83 10.74 -22.84
CA PHE A 225 -26.72 9.47 -22.15
C PHE A 225 -26.53 8.30 -23.12
N VAL A 226 -27.41 8.15 -24.11
CA VAL A 226 -27.40 7.01 -25.05
C VAL A 226 -26.19 7.02 -25.97
N TRP A 227 -25.81 8.20 -26.49
CA TRP A 227 -24.79 8.31 -27.53
C TRP A 227 -23.39 8.66 -27.02
N ASN A 228 -23.24 9.02 -25.75
CA ASN A 228 -21.93 9.31 -25.16
C ASN A 228 -21.71 8.59 -23.84
N LEU A 229 -22.48 8.91 -22.80
CA LEU A 229 -22.15 8.44 -21.44
C LEU A 229 -22.23 6.92 -21.32
N LEU A 230 -23.24 6.28 -21.90
CA LEU A 230 -23.42 4.84 -21.83
C LEU A 230 -22.31 4.09 -22.61
N PRO A 231 -22.04 4.39 -23.91
CA PRO A 231 -20.93 3.79 -24.63
C PRO A 231 -19.56 4.07 -24.00
N ALA A 232 -19.31 5.31 -23.54
CA ALA A 232 -18.04 5.66 -22.89
C ALA A 232 -17.87 4.94 -21.54
N THR A 233 -18.95 4.71 -20.79
CA THR A 233 -18.92 3.93 -19.54
C THR A 233 -18.57 2.48 -19.82
N ILE A 234 -19.18 1.89 -20.83
CA ILE A 234 -18.85 0.53 -21.26
C ILE A 234 -17.39 0.46 -21.70
N GLY A 235 -16.93 1.39 -22.53
CA GLY A 235 -15.54 1.45 -22.99
C GLY A 235 -14.52 1.67 -21.87
N ASN A 236 -14.79 2.57 -20.92
CA ASN A 236 -13.92 2.82 -19.76
C ASN A 236 -13.91 1.63 -18.80
N LEU A 237 -15.05 0.96 -18.59
CA LEU A 237 -15.14 -0.26 -17.78
C LEU A 237 -14.37 -1.41 -18.42
N ILE A 238 -14.54 -1.64 -19.73
CA ILE A 238 -13.80 -2.66 -20.47
C ILE A 238 -12.30 -2.34 -20.45
N GLY A 239 -11.91 -1.10 -20.71
CA GLY A 239 -10.51 -0.66 -20.68
C GLY A 239 -9.86 -0.91 -19.32
N GLY A 240 -10.50 -0.51 -18.22
CA GLY A 240 -10.00 -0.76 -16.86
C GLY A 240 -10.00 -2.25 -16.50
N ALA A 241 -11.09 -2.97 -16.79
CA ALA A 241 -11.23 -4.38 -16.44
C ALA A 241 -10.27 -5.27 -17.24
N VAL A 242 -10.05 -5.00 -18.53
CA VAL A 242 -9.22 -5.84 -19.40
C VAL A 242 -7.74 -5.47 -19.31
N LEU A 243 -7.38 -4.19 -19.44
CA LEU A 243 -5.97 -3.78 -19.49
C LEU A 243 -5.32 -3.72 -18.11
N VAL A 244 -6.10 -3.55 -17.04
CA VAL A 244 -5.55 -3.46 -15.70
C VAL A 244 -5.93 -4.71 -14.90
N SER A 245 -7.22 -4.93 -14.65
CA SER A 245 -7.63 -6.00 -13.74
C SER A 245 -7.39 -7.41 -14.29
N LEU A 246 -7.68 -7.67 -15.57
CA LEU A 246 -7.54 -8.99 -16.18
C LEU A 246 -6.07 -9.36 -16.42
N LEU A 247 -5.20 -8.40 -16.76
CA LEU A 247 -3.77 -8.66 -16.88
C LEU A 247 -3.15 -9.03 -15.53
N PHE A 248 -3.52 -8.31 -14.47
CA PHE A 248 -3.06 -8.64 -13.11
C PHE A 248 -3.64 -9.98 -12.63
N TRP A 249 -4.92 -10.26 -12.90
CA TRP A 249 -5.53 -11.55 -12.58
C TRP A 249 -4.95 -12.71 -13.41
N TYR A 250 -4.65 -12.51 -14.69
CA TYR A 250 -4.01 -13.53 -15.52
C TYR A 250 -2.60 -13.82 -15.02
N ALA A 251 -1.85 -12.78 -14.64
CA ALA A 251 -0.50 -12.94 -14.12
C ALA A 251 -0.45 -13.59 -12.73
N PHE A 252 -1.43 -13.36 -11.84
CA PHE A 252 -1.31 -13.73 -10.42
C PHE A 252 -2.57 -14.36 -9.77
N GLY A 253 -3.69 -14.46 -10.48
CA GLY A 253 -5.01 -14.78 -9.90
C GLY A 253 -5.20 -16.23 -9.46
N THR A 254 -4.62 -17.19 -10.20
CA THR A 254 -4.65 -18.62 -9.80
C THR A 254 -3.80 -18.88 -8.57
N ASP A 255 -2.71 -18.14 -8.45
CA ASP A 255 -1.81 -18.26 -7.31
C ASP A 255 -2.46 -17.61 -6.09
N ALA A 256 -3.11 -16.45 -6.26
CA ALA A 256 -3.86 -15.76 -5.19
C ALA A 256 -4.93 -16.66 -4.58
N LYS A 257 -5.66 -17.40 -5.43
CA LYS A 257 -6.70 -18.32 -4.99
C LYS A 257 -6.14 -19.56 -4.28
N ARG A 258 -5.06 -20.16 -4.79
CA ARG A 258 -4.41 -21.33 -4.16
C ARG A 258 -3.80 -20.98 -2.80
N ALA A 259 -3.14 -19.83 -2.71
CA ALA A 259 -2.60 -19.30 -1.45
C ALA A 259 -3.69 -19.11 -0.39
N SER A 260 -4.83 -18.54 -0.78
CA SER A 260 -5.95 -18.32 0.15
C SER A 260 -6.57 -19.62 0.67
N LEU A 261 -6.67 -20.66 -0.17
CA LEU A 261 -7.23 -21.96 0.20
C LEU A 261 -6.28 -22.79 1.07
N ALA A 262 -4.97 -22.75 0.78
CA ALA A 262 -3.96 -23.43 1.60
C ALA A 262 -3.99 -22.89 3.05
N ARG A 263 -3.94 -21.57 3.23
CA ARG A 263 -4.00 -20.94 4.55
C ARG A 263 -5.29 -21.24 5.31
N ALA A 264 -6.43 -21.27 4.62
CA ALA A 264 -7.70 -21.63 5.25
C ALA A 264 -7.72 -23.08 5.73
N ASN A 265 -7.11 -24.00 4.99
CA ASN A 265 -7.01 -25.41 5.34
C ASN A 265 -6.05 -25.64 6.52
N ASP A 266 -4.92 -24.94 6.55
CA ASP A 266 -3.94 -24.99 7.64
C ASP A 266 -4.55 -24.49 8.96
N HIS A 267 -5.33 -23.40 8.91
CA HIS A 267 -6.07 -22.90 10.07
C HIS A 267 -7.11 -23.90 10.61
N VAL A 268 -7.78 -24.64 9.72
CA VAL A 268 -8.74 -25.70 10.11
C VAL A 268 -8.00 -26.90 10.72
N GLN A 269 -6.84 -27.28 10.19
CA GLN A 269 -6.06 -28.39 10.74
C GLN A 269 -5.43 -28.05 12.10
N ALA A 270 -4.93 -26.83 12.28
CA ALA A 270 -4.36 -26.35 13.54
C ALA A 270 -5.37 -26.22 14.69
N THR A 271 -6.67 -26.15 14.38
CA THR A 271 -7.75 -25.97 15.37
C THR A 271 -8.53 -27.26 15.67
N ARG A 272 -8.17 -28.40 15.06
CA ARG A 272 -8.78 -29.70 15.38
C ARG A 272 -8.25 -30.19 16.74
N PRO A 273 -9.14 -30.57 17.68
CA PRO A 273 -8.70 -31.16 18.94
C PRO A 273 -8.00 -32.50 18.65
N HIS A 274 -6.76 -32.63 19.12
CA HIS A 274 -6.05 -33.90 19.12
C HIS A 274 -6.74 -34.84 20.12
N GLY A 275 -7.45 -35.83 19.59
CA GLY A 275 -8.08 -36.91 20.36
C GLY A 275 -7.08 -37.99 20.75
#